data_AF-A0A0L6VAP5-F1
#
_entry.id   AF-A0A0L6VAP5-F1
#
_cell.length_a   1.000
_cell.length_b   1.000
_cell.length_c   1.000
_cell.angle_alpha   90.00
_cell.angle_beta   90.00
_cell.angle_gamma   90.00
#
_symmetry.space_group_name_H-M   'P 1'
#
loop_
_entity.id
_entity.type
_entity.pdbx_description
1 polymer ?
#
loop_
_entity_poly.entity_id
_entity_poly.type
_entity_poly.pdbx_seq_one_letter_code
_entity_poly.pdbx_strand_id
1 'polypeptide(L)'
;MLSLPSLTCSLQPYYKYFTSDMFLVNQNKFSPRTFTFLAHLDTVPLFQQGGHIVTCQDLVRRAAPLMWKDPITLVVALDKAGQSTGTLYLDDGESFDHERGQFLYKTAPMT
;
A
#
# COMPACT_ATOMS: atom_id res chain seq x y z
N MET A 1 8.81 -3.27 -20.86
CA MET A 1 7.48 -2.65 -20.80
C MET A 1 6.60 -3.61 -20.01
N LEU A 2 6.35 -3.35 -18.72
CA LEU A 2 5.53 -4.23 -17.89
C LEU A 2 4.10 -3.66 -17.91
N SER A 3 3.17 -4.45 -18.45
CA SER A 3 1.73 -4.15 -18.48
C SER A 3 1.07 -4.85 -17.29
N LEU A 4 0.39 -4.10 -16.43
CA LEU A 4 -0.35 -4.65 -15.29
C LEU A 4 -1.72 -5.19 -15.74
N PRO A 5 -2.19 -6.34 -15.21
CA PRO A 5 -3.45 -6.94 -15.63
C PRO A 5 -4.66 -6.11 -15.17
N SER A 6 -5.66 -6.03 -16.03
CA SER A 6 -6.91 -5.29 -15.82
C SER A 6 -7.82 -6.04 -14.85
N LEU A 7 -7.65 -5.80 -13.55
CA LEU A 7 -8.71 -6.02 -12.57
C LEU A 7 -9.78 -4.95 -12.78
N THR A 8 -11.03 -5.31 -12.52
CA THR A 8 -12.22 -4.43 -12.58
C THR A 8 -12.02 -3.21 -11.68
N CYS A 9 -11.30 -2.22 -12.20
CA CYS A 9 -10.81 -1.08 -11.45
C CYS A 9 -11.93 -0.04 -11.47
N SER A 10 -12.72 0.00 -10.40
CA SER A 10 -13.37 1.25 -10.01
C SER A 10 -12.32 2.35 -10.14
N LEU A 11 -12.58 3.41 -10.89
CA LEU A 11 -11.61 4.43 -11.27
C LEU A 11 -11.04 5.15 -10.04
N GLN A 12 -10.16 4.54 -9.24
CA GLN A 12 -9.67 5.13 -8.00
C GLN A 12 -8.54 6.13 -8.25
N PRO A 13 -8.33 7.11 -7.35
CA PRO A 13 -7.11 7.89 -7.37
C PRO A 13 -5.89 6.98 -7.16
N TYR A 14 -4.77 7.36 -7.76
CA TYR A 14 -3.46 6.81 -7.40
C TYR A 14 -2.64 7.90 -6.72
N TYR A 15 -1.96 7.57 -5.65
CA TYR A 15 -1.10 8.47 -4.89
C TYR A 15 0.35 8.09 -5.12
N LYS A 16 1.20 9.04 -5.50
CA LYS A 16 2.64 8.81 -5.55
C LYS A 16 3.15 8.62 -4.12
N TYR A 17 3.74 7.47 -3.83
CA TYR A 17 3.98 7.02 -2.45
C TYR A 17 4.83 8.01 -1.62
N PHE A 18 5.90 8.55 -2.20
CA PHE A 18 6.85 9.41 -1.48
C PHE A 18 6.41 10.88 -1.33
N THR A 19 5.56 11.38 -2.24
CA THR A 19 5.15 12.79 -2.27
C THR A 19 3.68 13.00 -1.95
N SER A 20 2.90 11.92 -1.90
CA SER A 20 1.43 11.92 -1.77
C SER A 20 0.70 12.67 -2.89
N ASP A 21 1.38 12.94 -4.02
CA ASP A 21 0.75 13.58 -5.18
C ASP A 21 -0.37 12.67 -5.72
N MET A 22 -1.58 13.24 -5.86
CA MET A 22 -2.76 12.50 -6.31
C MET A 22 -2.93 12.58 -7.83
N PHE A 23 -3.19 11.43 -8.45
CA PHE A 23 -3.48 11.28 -9.87
C PHE A 23 -4.90 10.72 -10.03
N LEU A 24 -5.80 11.55 -10.56
CA LEU A 24 -7.19 11.19 -10.77
C LEU A 24 -7.42 10.51 -12.11
N VAL A 25 -8.16 9.40 -12.08
CA VAL A 25 -8.75 8.81 -13.28
C VAL A 25 -10.09 9.49 -13.57
N ASN A 26 -10.18 10.15 -14.73
CA ASN A 26 -11.37 10.89 -15.17
C ASN A 26 -12.50 9.91 -15.54
N GLN A 27 -13.70 10.12 -14.98
CA GLN A 27 -14.86 9.23 -15.15
C GLN A 27 -15.44 9.23 -16.56
N ASN A 28 -15.24 10.31 -17.33
CA ASN A 28 -15.87 10.47 -18.64
C ASN A 28 -15.07 9.80 -19.77
N LYS A 29 -13.96 9.12 -19.44
CA LYS A 29 -13.19 8.31 -20.39
C LYS A 29 -12.85 6.98 -19.73
N PHE A 30 -13.59 5.94 -20.09
CA PHE A 30 -13.31 4.53 -19.73
C PHE A 30 -11.99 3.98 -20.32
N SER A 31 -11.16 4.83 -20.91
CA SER A 31 -9.89 4.41 -21.49
C SER A 31 -8.80 4.40 -20.42
N PRO A 32 -7.98 3.33 -20.36
CA PRO A 32 -6.75 3.33 -19.58
C PRO A 32 -5.93 4.59 -19.88
N ARG A 33 -5.58 5.36 -18.84
CA ARG A 33 -4.68 6.50 -18.98
C ARG A 33 -3.26 6.07 -18.67
N THR A 34 -2.36 6.36 -19.59
CA THR A 34 -0.93 6.30 -19.33
C THR A 34 -0.48 7.62 -18.71
N PHE A 35 0.13 7.55 -17.53
CA PHE A 35 0.82 8.68 -16.92
C PHE A 35 2.32 8.53 -17.18
N THR A 36 2.93 9.56 -17.74
CA THR A 36 4.38 9.63 -17.92
C THR A 36 4.95 10.52 -16.82
N PHE A 37 6.00 10.05 -16.14
CA PHE A 37 6.68 10.77 -15.08
C PHE A 37 8.19 10.75 -15.29
N LEU A 38 8.86 11.77 -14.78
CA LEU A 38 10.31 11.78 -14.71
C LEU A 38 10.75 10.80 -13.62
N ALA A 39 11.60 9.85 -14.01
CA ALA A 39 12.25 8.89 -13.11
C ALA A 39 13.76 9.11 -13.22
N HIS A 40 14.27 10.03 -12.41
CA HIS A 40 15.71 10.21 -12.25
C HIS A 40 16.33 8.98 -11.57
N LEU A 41 17.66 8.86 -11.57
CA LEU A 41 18.36 7.67 -11.06
C LEU A 41 18.05 7.36 -9.58
N ASP A 42 17.71 8.37 -8.79
CA ASP A 42 17.34 8.32 -7.38
C ASP A 42 15.83 8.19 -7.14
N THR A 43 15.01 8.16 -8.19
CA THR A 43 13.56 8.15 -8.11
C THR A 43 13.00 6.76 -8.34
N VAL A 44 12.26 6.23 -7.36
CA VAL A 44 11.49 4.98 -7.52
C VAL A 44 10.03 5.31 -7.85
N PRO A 45 9.51 4.93 -9.03
CA PRO A 45 8.13 5.19 -9.38
C PRO A 45 7.17 4.20 -8.71
N LEU A 46 6.72 4.56 -7.50
CA LEU A 46 5.80 3.78 -6.69
C LEU A 46 4.49 4.54 -6.45
N PHE A 47 3.38 3.85 -6.64
CA PHE A 47 2.03 4.41 -6.50
C PHE A 47 1.15 3.51 -5.64
N GLN A 48 0.38 4.12 -4.75
CA GLN A 48 -0.63 3.46 -3.93
C GLN A 48 -2.01 3.77 -4.51
N GLN A 49 -2.80 2.74 -4.75
CA GLN A 49 -4.20 2.90 -5.17
C GLN A 49 -5.05 3.36 -3.98
N GLY A 50 -5.95 4.32 -4.20
CA GLY A 50 -6.95 4.72 -3.22
C GLY A 50 -7.86 3.56 -2.81
N GLY A 51 -8.24 3.52 -1.54
CA GLY A 51 -9.01 2.42 -0.95
C GLY A 51 -8.18 1.41 -0.16
N HIS A 52 -6.86 1.60 -0.12
CA HIS A 52 -5.93 0.67 0.51
C HIS A 52 -5.09 1.33 1.60
N ILE A 53 -4.90 0.61 2.71
CA ILE A 53 -3.94 0.94 3.76
C ILE A 53 -2.73 0.02 3.65
N VAL A 54 -1.54 0.61 3.60
CA VAL A 54 -0.26 -0.11 3.63
C VAL A 54 0.35 0.01 5.02
N THR A 55 0.79 -1.11 5.60
CA THR A 55 1.46 -1.14 6.90
C THR A 55 2.97 -1.19 6.71
N CYS A 56 3.72 -0.31 7.39
CA CYS A 56 5.17 -0.21 7.26
C CYS A 56 5.84 -0.19 8.64
N GLN A 57 7.10 -0.62 8.66
CA GLN A 57 8.01 -0.41 9.79
C GLN A 57 9.12 0.53 9.32
N ASP A 58 8.96 1.82 9.60
CA ASP A 58 9.81 2.86 9.00
C ASP A 58 11.20 2.96 9.64
N LEU A 59 11.37 2.38 10.83
CA LEU A 59 12.66 2.33 11.51
C LEU A 59 13.54 1.26 10.84
N VAL A 60 14.35 1.68 9.87
CA VAL A 60 15.28 0.79 9.17
C VAL A 60 16.33 0.25 10.14
N ARG A 61 16.39 -1.09 10.26
CA ARG A 61 17.39 -1.81 11.07
C ARG A 61 18.37 -2.59 10.18
N ARG A 62 19.39 -3.18 10.80
CA ARG A 62 20.39 -4.01 10.10
C ARG A 62 19.84 -5.36 9.61
N ALA A 63 18.73 -5.83 10.17
CA ALA A 63 18.07 -7.08 9.81
C ALA A 63 16.60 -7.06 10.24
N ALA A 64 15.74 -7.83 9.56
CA ALA A 64 14.30 -7.90 9.86
C ALA A 64 13.96 -8.31 11.31
N PRO A 65 14.65 -9.28 11.95
CA PRO A 65 14.35 -9.66 13.33
C PRO A 65 14.58 -8.53 14.35
N LEU A 66 15.43 -7.55 14.01
CA LEU A 66 15.67 -6.39 14.87
C LEU A 66 14.50 -5.39 14.87
N MET A 67 13.54 -5.55 13.95
CA MET A 67 12.37 -4.69 13.80
C MET A 67 11.16 -5.21 14.57
N TRP A 68 11.25 -6.36 15.26
CA TRP A 68 10.07 -7.02 15.84
C TRP A 68 9.30 -6.16 16.86
N LYS A 69 9.98 -5.24 17.56
CA LYS A 69 9.38 -4.29 18.52
C LYS A 69 9.18 -2.88 17.96
N ASP A 70 9.50 -2.67 16.69
CA ASP A 70 9.37 -1.35 16.09
C ASP A 70 7.87 -1.02 15.86
N PRO A 71 7.49 0.25 16.04
CA PRO A 71 6.11 0.67 15.79
C PRO A 71 5.73 0.46 14.33
N ILE A 72 4.45 0.13 14.10
CA ILE A 72 3.87 0.04 12.76
C ILE A 72 3.30 1.40 12.36
N THR A 73 3.67 1.88 11.18
CA THR A 73 3.06 3.02 10.49
C THR A 73 1.96 2.54 9.55
N LEU A 74 0.82 3.23 9.53
CA LEU A 74 -0.26 2.99 8.58
C LEU A 74 -0.28 4.11 7.53
N VAL A 75 0.00 3.78 6.27
CA VAL A 75 -0.09 4.69 5.13
C VAL A 75 -1.46 4.54 4.48
N VAL A 76 -2.33 5.52 4.70
CA VAL A 76 -3.75 5.46 4.31
C VAL A 76 -3.97 6.20 3.00
N ALA A 77 -4.30 5.48 1.93
CA ALA A 77 -4.76 6.08 0.68
C ALA A 77 -6.28 5.95 0.57
N LEU A 78 -6.97 7.10 0.53
CA LEU A 78 -8.43 7.13 0.45
C LEU A 78 -8.91 6.88 -0.98
N ASP A 79 -10.01 6.17 -1.11
CA ASP A 79 -10.73 6.03 -2.37
C ASP A 79 -11.59 7.28 -2.65
N LYS A 80 -12.32 7.28 -3.76
CA LYS A 80 -13.24 8.39 -4.11
C LYS A 80 -14.38 8.61 -3.11
N ALA A 81 -14.73 7.60 -2.32
CA ALA A 81 -15.74 7.68 -1.29
C ALA A 81 -15.17 8.07 0.08
N GLY A 82 -13.86 8.38 0.16
CA GLY A 82 -13.18 8.69 1.43
C GLY A 82 -12.87 7.46 2.28
N GLN A 83 -12.99 6.25 1.72
CA GLN A 83 -12.81 5.00 2.43
C GLN A 83 -11.44 4.37 2.14
N SER A 84 -10.95 3.57 3.07
CA SER A 84 -9.75 2.76 2.89
C SER A 84 -9.79 1.52 3.77
N THR A 85 -9.21 0.43 3.31
CA THR A 85 -9.09 -0.80 4.10
C THR A 85 -7.71 -1.40 3.93
N GLY A 86 -7.18 -1.99 4.99
CA GLY A 86 -5.97 -2.80 4.93
C GLY A 86 -5.88 -3.76 6.08
N THR A 87 -4.92 -4.65 5.99
CA THR A 87 -4.75 -5.75 6.94
C THR A 87 -3.30 -5.84 7.37
N LEU A 88 -3.09 -6.03 8.66
CA LEU A 88 -1.81 -6.31 9.29
C LEU A 88 -1.82 -7.74 9.83
N TYR A 89 -0.83 -8.54 9.43
CA TYR A 89 -0.52 -9.84 10.02
C TYR A 89 0.87 -9.79 10.64
N LEU A 90 1.02 -10.21 11.89
CA LEU A 90 2.30 -10.34 12.60
C LEU A 90 2.33 -11.65 13.40
N ASP A 91 3.39 -12.42 13.25
CA ASP A 91 3.73 -13.57 14.09
C ASP A 91 5.19 -13.45 14.58
N ASP A 92 5.78 -14.54 15.06
CA ASP A 92 7.19 -14.56 15.50
C ASP A 92 8.19 -14.63 14.34
N GLY A 93 7.74 -14.91 13.11
CA GLY A 93 8.54 -15.00 11.89
C GLY A 93 9.53 -16.18 11.83
N GLU A 94 9.51 -17.11 12.79
CA GLU A 94 10.48 -18.20 12.89
C GLU A 94 9.84 -19.57 13.11
N SER A 95 8.78 -19.66 13.93
CA SER A 95 8.19 -20.92 14.34
C SER A 95 6.87 -21.23 13.61
N PHE A 96 6.28 -22.38 13.94
CA PHE A 96 4.92 -22.78 13.50
C PHE A 96 3.83 -22.43 14.53
N ASP A 97 4.12 -21.64 15.56
CA ASP A 97 3.14 -21.34 16.61
C ASP A 97 1.94 -20.51 16.11
N HIS A 98 2.05 -19.89 14.92
CA HIS A 98 0.90 -19.28 14.24
C HIS A 98 -0.24 -20.28 13.97
N GLU A 99 0.08 -21.57 13.71
CA GLU A 99 -0.91 -22.64 13.52
C GLU A 99 -1.71 -22.90 14.81
N ARG A 100 -1.15 -22.55 15.97
CA ARG A 100 -1.78 -22.64 17.29
C ARG A 100 -2.46 -21.33 17.70
N GLY A 101 -2.51 -20.34 16.80
CA GLY A 101 -3.14 -19.04 17.06
C GLY A 101 -2.20 -17.99 17.65
N GLN A 102 -0.88 -18.21 17.68
CA GLN A 102 0.08 -17.19 18.14
C GLN A 102 0.43 -16.21 17.02
N PHE A 103 -0.52 -15.34 16.69
CA PHE A 103 -0.33 -14.25 15.74
C PHE A 103 -1.28 -13.08 16.05
N LEU A 104 -0.97 -11.91 15.52
CA LEU A 104 -1.84 -10.76 15.44
C LEU A 104 -2.34 -10.61 14.01
N TYR A 105 -3.66 -10.68 13.82
CA TYR A 105 -4.31 -10.32 12.56
C TYR A 105 -5.32 -9.20 12.81
N LYS A 106 -5.14 -8.06 12.14
CA LYS A 106 -6.00 -6.88 12.31
C LYS A 106 -6.36 -6.28 10.96
N THR A 107 -7.65 -6.01 10.79
CA THR A 107 -8.17 -5.21 9.69
C THR A 107 -8.40 -3.80 10.19
N ALA A 108 -7.85 -2.81 9.49
CA ALA A 108 -8.07 -1.39 9.76
C ALA A 108 -9.00 -0.84 8.67
N PRO A 109 -10.29 -0.60 8.98
CA PRO A 109 -11.15 0.21 8.13
C PRO A 109 -10.96 1.70 8.46
N MET A 110 -10.92 2.53 7.43
CA MET A 110 -11.01 3.99 7.51
C MET A 110 -12.23 4.40 6.67
N THR A 111 -13.14 5.17 7.26
CA THR A 111 -14.37 5.68 6.63
C THR A 111 -14.50 7.16 6.86
#